data_AF-A0A5E4NDM2-F1
#
_entry.id   AF-A0A5E4NDM2-F1
#
_cell.length_a   1.000
_cell.length_b   1.000
_cell.length_c   1.000
_cell.angle_alpha   90.00
_cell.angle_beta   90.00
_cell.angle_gamma   90.00
#
_symmetry.space_group_name_H-M   'P 1'
#
loop_
_entity.id
_entity.type
_entity.pdbx_description
1 polymer ?
#
loop_
_entity_poly.entity_id
_entity_poly.type
_entity_poly.pdbx_seq_one_letter_code
_entity_poly.pdbx_strand_id
1 'polypeptide(L)' 'MRNSPDCDCGAEKQTIYHIAFVCPIYAYRGPRIDCLTTSSTFIKWLEELELDL' A
#
# COMPACT_ATOMS: atom_id res chain seq x y z
N MET A 1 8.25 -18.19 -3.94
CA MET A 1 7.39 -18.60 -2.81
C MET A 1 6.12 -17.79 -2.94
N ARG A 2 4.98 -18.42 -3.20
CA ARG A 2 3.78 -17.76 -3.79
C ARG A 2 2.72 -17.32 -2.76
N ASN A 3 3.00 -17.43 -1.46
CA ASN A 3 2.08 -17.18 -0.35
C ASN A 3 2.86 -16.64 0.88
N SER A 4 3.79 -15.70 0.70
CA SER A 4 4.45 -15.12 1.88
C SER A 4 3.49 -14.10 2.51
N PRO A 5 3.17 -14.19 3.81
CA PRO A 5 2.45 -13.12 4.50
C PRO A 5 3.31 -11.84 4.65
N ASP A 6 4.59 -11.95 4.29
CA ASP A 6 5.58 -10.89 4.41
C ASP A 6 5.50 -9.92 3.24
N CYS A 7 5.61 -8.63 3.53
CA CYS A 7 5.76 -7.59 2.51
C CYS A 7 7.18 -7.59 1.93
N ASP A 8 7.33 -7.21 0.66
CA ASP A 8 8.64 -7.09 -0.02
C ASP A 8 9.66 -6.21 0.72
N CYS A 9 9.21 -5.30 1.58
CA CYS A 9 10.10 -4.51 2.43
C CYS A 9 10.66 -5.29 3.64
N GLY A 10 10.36 -6.59 3.77
CA GLY A 10 10.79 -7.46 4.87
C GLY A 10 9.91 -7.40 6.12
N ALA A 11 8.72 -6.78 6.05
CA ALA A 11 7.80 -6.75 7.18
C ALA A 11 7.01 -8.06 7.26
N GLU A 12 6.89 -8.66 8.45
CA GLU A 12 6.22 -9.95 8.69
C GLU A 12 4.72 -9.99 8.30
N LYS A 13 4.12 -8.83 8.00
CA LYS A 13 2.70 -8.71 7.65
C LYS A 13 2.45 -7.68 6.56
N GLN A 14 1.87 -8.12 5.45
CA GLN A 14 1.38 -7.29 4.36
C GLN A 14 -0.09 -6.90 4.57
N THR A 15 -0.33 -5.90 5.43
CA THR A 15 -1.68 -5.31 5.58
C THR A 15 -1.85 -4.11 4.66
N ILE A 16 -3.09 -3.79 4.27
CA ILE A 16 -3.41 -2.56 3.51
C ILE A 16 -2.86 -1.32 4.24
N TYR A 17 -2.98 -1.27 5.58
CA TYR A 17 -2.42 -0.18 6.36
C TYR A 17 -0.89 -0.07 6.20
N HIS A 18 -0.20 -1.21 6.29
CA HIS A 18 1.25 -1.23 6.08
C HIS A 18 1.61 -0.76 4.68
N ILE A 19 1.02 -1.37 3.64
CA ILE A 19 1.25 -1.02 2.24
C ILE A 19 1.00 0.47 1.99
N ALA A 20 -0.14 0.99 2.42
CA ALA A 20 -0.57 2.34 2.09
C ALA A 20 0.17 3.43 2.87
N PHE A 21 0.63 3.17 4.10
CA PHE A 21 1.09 4.24 5.00
C PHE A 21 2.43 4.00 5.70
N VAL A 22 2.98 2.78 5.68
CA VAL A 22 4.19 2.43 6.44
C VAL A 22 5.29 1.88 5.53
N CYS A 23 4.92 1.15 4.48
CA CYS A 23 5.85 0.45 3.61
C CYS A 23 6.80 1.44 2.92
N PRO A 24 8.13 1.33 3.07
CA PRO A 24 9.06 2.26 2.45
C PRO A 24 9.08 2.18 0.92
N ILE A 25 8.59 1.09 0.35
CA ILE A 25 8.55 0.82 -1.10
C ILE A 25 7.25 1.37 -1.69
N TYR A 26 6.11 1.00 -1.12
CA TYR A 26 4.80 1.20 -1.73
C TYR A 26 3.98 2.35 -1.14
N ALA A 27 4.37 2.92 0.02
CA ALA A 27 3.51 3.87 0.73
C ALA A 27 3.05 5.05 -0.14
N TYR A 28 1.76 5.34 -0.03
CA TYR A 28 1.12 6.49 -0.65
C TYR A 28 1.79 7.77 -0.15
N ARG A 29 2.19 8.64 -1.09
CA ARG A 29 2.94 9.87 -0.79
C ARG A 29 2.07 11.05 -0.38
N GLY A 30 0.76 10.96 -0.58
CA GLY A 30 -0.19 12.01 -0.19
C GLY A 30 -0.65 11.91 1.26
N PRO A 31 -1.41 12.90 1.75
CA PRO A 31 -1.93 12.89 3.11
C PRO A 31 -2.93 11.76 3.33
N ARG A 32 -2.97 11.21 4.55
CA ARG A 32 -3.88 10.11 4.91
C ARG A 32 -5.36 10.43 4.69
N ILE A 33 -5.74 11.72 4.73
CA ILE A 33 -7.11 12.15 4.47
C ILE A 33 -7.60 11.74 3.08
N ASP A 34 -6.70 11.65 2.10
CA ASP A 34 -7.02 11.24 0.73
C ASP A 34 -7.58 9.82 0.64
N CYS A 35 -7.14 8.94 1.55
CA CYS A 35 -7.69 7.59 1.67
C CYS A 35 -9.08 7.60 2.30
N LEU A 36 -9.33 8.48 3.27
CA LEU A 36 -10.62 8.58 3.96
C LEU A 36 -11.70 9.24 3.10
N THR A 37 -11.27 10.16 2.22
CA THR A 37 -12.15 10.88 1.29
C THR A 37 -12.18 10.24 -0.10
N THR A 38 -11.43 9.16 -0.32
CA THR A 38 -11.30 8.47 -1.60
C THR A 38 -10.99 9.45 -2.73
N SER A 39 -9.99 10.30 -2.53
CA SER A 39 -9.58 11.29 -3.52
C SER A 39 -9.17 10.61 -4.83
N SER A 40 -9.33 11.30 -5.95
CA SER A 40 -8.93 10.79 -7.27
C SER A 40 -7.45 10.41 -7.32
N THR A 41 -6.57 11.15 -6.63
CA THR A 41 -5.14 10.85 -6.52
C THR A 41 -4.90 9.52 -5.80
N PHE A 42 -5.63 9.25 -4.73
CA PHE A 42 -5.52 8.00 -3.99
C PHE A 42 -6.07 6.81 -4.78
N ILE A 43 -7.19 6.98 -5.48
CA ILE A 43 -7.73 5.95 -6.38
C ILE A 43 -6.73 5.62 -7.48
N LYS A 44 -6.17 6.64 -8.14
CA LYS A 44 -5.19 6.42 -9.20
C LYS A 44 -3.94 5.71 -8.69
N TRP A 45 -3.44 6.08 -7.50
CA TRP A 45 -2.33 5.36 -6.87
C TRP A 45 -2.69 3.89 -6.62
N LEU A 46 -3.91 3.58 -6.14
CA LEU A 46 -4.37 2.20 -5.97
C LEU A 46 -4.45 1.42 -7.30
N GLU A 47 -4.84 2.07 -8.39
CA GLU A 47 -4.90 1.45 -9.72
C GLU A 47 -3.51 1.14 -10.28
N GLU A 48 -2.51 1.96 -9.96
CA GLU A 48 -1.11 1.78 -10.36
C GLU A 48 -0.32 0.88 -9.37
N LEU A 49 -0.95 0.48 -8.26
CA LEU A 49 -0.33 -0.31 -7.21
C LEU A 49 -0.28 -1.78 -7.63
N GLU A 50 0.83 -2.17 -8.27
CA GLU A 50 1.12 -3.57 -8.60
C GLU A 50 1.63 -4.30 -7.36
N LEU A 51 0.77 -5.11 -6.73
CA LEU A 51 1.15 -6.00 -5.62
C LEU A 51 0.80 -7.44 -5.98
N ASP A 52 1.72 -8.36 -5.72
CA ASP A 52 1.40 -9.78 -5.61
C ASP A 52 0.80 -10.02 -4.20
N LEU A 53 -0.52 -9.81 -4.07
CA LEU A 53 -1.30 -10.00 -2.84
C LEU A 53 -1.91 -11.41 -2.70
#